data_AF-A3AKM6-F1
#
_entry.id   AF-A3AKM6-F1
#
_cell.length_a   1.000
_cell.length_b   1.000
_cell.length_c   1.000
_cell.angle_alpha   90.00
_cell.angle_beta   90.00
_cell.angle_gamma   90.00
#
_symmetry.space_group_name_H-M   'P 1'
#
loop_
_entity.id
_entity.type
_entity.pdbx_description
1 polymer ?
#
loop_
_entity_poly.entity_id
_entity_poly.type
_entity_poly.pdbx_seq_one_letter_code
_entity_poly.pdbx_strand_id
1 'polypeptide(L)'
;MLYLILDDWIFRKIDLSSNQPDGRQVPGGIAREAASSLPPPFFRWNAQRGMPLHFVAIGSKILAMPPMEEKRDTDHLDVGGACFDVRTGCVVFVPRHGGDQHGDPVYFQIGSRLFTLGCSRFQLLDLLPLALDGDPRSTRRQQWSWRDLPMPPFLHSMRALSHVLLPQEDQTILVGVGFLSPSSSSTYSFRIAEDGSSAWKCLGNWGLPFHGRGYFDPKLNAMIGLSMDGRICSGQLVSDHCPDVKYCRENLFSRDARRRHPRLHGTEKQILPG
;
A
#
# COMPACT_ATOMS: atom_id res chain seq x y z
N MET A 1 -12.06 8.65 12.80
CA MET A 1 -12.96 8.29 11.70
C MET A 1 -12.13 7.75 10.55
N LEU A 2 -12.31 6.48 10.22
CA LEU A 2 -11.60 5.77 9.14
C LEU A 2 -12.65 5.22 8.18
N TYR A 3 -12.39 5.30 6.88
CA TYR A 3 -13.18 4.64 5.85
C TYR A 3 -12.35 3.49 5.31
N LEU A 4 -12.88 2.27 5.37
CA LEU A 4 -12.36 1.15 4.59
C LEU A 4 -13.10 1.12 3.26
N ILE A 5 -12.35 1.16 2.18
CA ILE A 5 -12.83 0.78 0.85
C ILE A 5 -12.42 -0.68 0.69
N LEU A 6 -13.41 -1.56 0.67
CA LEU A 6 -13.20 -2.99 0.44
C LEU A 6 -13.28 -3.27 -1.07
N ASP A 7 -12.77 -4.43 -1.51
CA ASP A 7 -12.73 -4.82 -2.94
C ASP A 7 -14.11 -4.88 -3.61
N ASP A 8 -15.19 -4.93 -2.83
CA ASP A 8 -16.57 -4.85 -3.28
C ASP A 8 -17.08 -3.41 -3.47
N TRP A 9 -16.19 -2.41 -3.36
CA TRP A 9 -16.48 -0.98 -3.42
C TRP A 9 -17.45 -0.49 -2.33
N ILE A 10 -17.68 -1.28 -1.29
CA ILE A 10 -18.49 -0.86 -0.15
C ILE A 10 -17.65 0.02 0.77
N PHE A 11 -18.11 1.25 0.98
CA PHE A 11 -17.56 2.15 1.98
C PHE A 11 -18.05 1.73 3.36
N ARG A 12 -17.17 1.20 4.20
CA ARG A 12 -17.49 1.01 5.62
C ARG A 12 -16.94 2.18 6.42
N LYS A 13 -17.86 2.97 7.00
CA LYS A 13 -17.53 4.00 7.98
C LYS A 13 -17.21 3.31 9.31
N ILE A 14 -15.95 3.39 9.74
CA ILE A 14 -15.55 2.97 11.09
C ILE A 14 -15.44 4.22 11.95
N ASP A 15 -16.35 4.31 12.92
CA ASP A 15 -16.19 5.25 14.03
C ASP A 15 -15.23 4.64 15.04
N LEU A 16 -13.98 5.13 15.04
CA LEU A 16 -13.00 4.78 16.06
C LEU A 16 -13.28 5.60 17.32
N SER A 17 -14.53 5.67 17.79
CA SER A 17 -14.81 6.19 19.12
C SER A 17 -14.00 5.35 20.09
N SER A 18 -12.95 5.96 20.65
CA SER A 18 -12.10 5.36 21.65
C SER A 18 -12.97 4.69 22.69
N ASN A 19 -12.60 3.47 23.11
CA ASN A 19 -13.06 2.91 24.38
C ASN A 19 -12.76 3.93 25.49
N GLN A 20 -13.68 4.86 25.73
CA GLN A 20 -13.75 5.61 26.97
C GLN A 20 -14.60 4.75 27.89
N PRO A 21 -14.00 4.17 28.94
CA PRO A 21 -14.77 3.50 29.96
C PRO A 21 -15.53 4.56 30.75
N ASP A 22 -16.83 4.35 30.86
CA ASP A 22 -17.72 4.88 31.88
C ASP A 22 -18.01 6.40 31.88
N GLY A 23 -19.30 6.74 31.96
CA GLY A 23 -19.74 8.06 32.43
C GLY A 23 -20.75 8.80 31.55
N ARG A 24 -22.02 8.64 31.95
CA ARG A 24 -23.13 9.61 31.84
C ARG A 24 -23.83 9.75 30.49
N GLN A 25 -24.95 9.01 30.41
CA GLN A 25 -26.06 9.22 29.49
C GLN A 25 -26.53 10.69 29.54
N VAL A 26 -26.52 11.36 28.38
CA VAL A 26 -27.31 12.58 28.16
C VAL A 26 -28.63 12.14 27.52
N PRO A 27 -29.79 12.35 28.16
CA PRO A 27 -31.08 12.00 27.59
C PRO A 27 -31.58 13.13 26.67
N GLY A 28 -31.83 12.81 25.40
CA GLY A 28 -32.60 13.68 24.50
C GLY A 28 -32.00 13.81 23.11
N GLY A 29 -32.58 13.14 22.11
CA GLY A 29 -32.29 13.40 20.70
C GLY A 29 -32.40 12.17 19.80
N ILE A 30 -33.61 11.93 19.30
CA ILE A 30 -33.96 11.27 18.02
C ILE A 30 -32.94 10.27 17.43
N ALA A 31 -33.27 8.99 17.61
CA ALA A 31 -32.97 7.87 16.72
C ALA A 31 -31.64 7.97 15.95
N ARG A 32 -30.51 7.75 16.65
CA ARG A 32 -29.36 7.11 16.01
C ARG A 32 -29.78 5.69 15.72
N GLU A 33 -30.40 5.53 14.55
CA GLU A 33 -30.64 4.28 13.85
C GLU A 33 -29.50 3.32 14.16
N ALA A 34 -29.85 2.18 14.74
CA ALA A 34 -28.96 1.26 15.40
C ALA A 34 -27.72 1.01 14.55
N ALA A 35 -26.62 1.69 14.88
CA ALA A 35 -25.31 1.28 14.42
C ALA A 35 -25.10 -0.08 15.08
N SER A 36 -25.47 -1.15 14.36
CA SER A 36 -25.18 -2.52 14.77
C SER A 36 -23.70 -2.54 15.11
N SER A 37 -23.40 -2.68 16.41
CA SER A 37 -22.02 -2.69 16.86
C SER A 37 -21.31 -3.75 16.05
N LEU A 38 -20.24 -3.37 15.34
CA LEU A 38 -19.42 -4.35 14.65
C LEU A 38 -19.06 -5.45 15.64
N PRO A 39 -19.00 -6.72 15.19
CA PRO A 39 -18.52 -7.78 16.05
C PRO A 39 -17.14 -7.39 16.60
N PRO A 40 -16.80 -7.79 17.84
CA PRO A 40 -15.49 -7.51 18.40
C PRO A 40 -14.38 -7.92 17.42
N PRO A 41 -13.31 -7.12 17.28
CA PRO A 41 -12.20 -7.48 16.43
C PRO A 41 -11.58 -8.79 16.96
N PHE A 42 -11.55 -9.83 16.14
CA PHE A 42 -10.90 -11.09 16.50
C PHE A 42 -9.36 -11.00 16.39
N PHE A 43 -8.85 -10.01 15.66
CA PHE A 43 -7.42 -9.74 15.51
C PHE A 43 -7.17 -8.24 15.34
N ARG A 44 -6.09 -7.71 15.92
CA ARG A 44 -5.77 -6.27 15.91
C ARG A 44 -4.27 -6.03 15.77
N TRP A 45 -3.90 -5.23 14.77
CA TRP A 45 -2.60 -4.58 14.70
C TRP A 45 -2.72 -3.08 14.96
N ASN A 46 -1.75 -2.52 15.66
CA ASN A 46 -1.63 -1.09 15.88
C ASN A 46 -0.40 -0.60 15.12
N ALA A 47 -0.54 0.48 14.35
CA ALA A 47 0.57 1.19 13.75
C ALA A 47 0.45 2.68 14.05
N GLN A 48 1.58 3.38 14.04
CA GLN A 48 1.60 4.82 14.24
C GLN A 48 0.79 5.52 13.15
N ARG A 49 0.08 6.59 13.54
CA ARG A 49 -0.67 7.41 12.60
C ARG A 49 0.28 7.95 11.52
N GLY A 50 -0.07 7.71 10.26
CA GLY A 50 0.75 8.09 9.11
C GLY A 50 1.62 6.98 8.54
N MET A 51 1.63 5.80 9.19
CA MET A 51 2.36 4.61 8.76
C MET A 51 1.45 3.46 8.28
N PRO A 52 0.44 3.67 7.40
CA PRO A 52 -0.37 2.56 6.87
C PRO A 52 0.34 1.77 5.76
N LEU A 53 1.49 2.23 5.27
CA LEU A 53 2.24 1.63 4.15
C LEU A 53 2.81 0.24 4.46
N HIS A 54 2.82 -0.11 5.74
CA HIS A 54 3.30 -1.40 6.23
C HIS A 54 2.29 -2.52 6.05
N PHE A 55 1.04 -2.21 5.70
CA PHE A 55 0.02 -3.23 5.50
C PHE A 55 -0.26 -3.43 4.01
N VAL A 56 -0.27 -4.69 3.58
CA VAL A 56 -0.70 -5.07 2.24
C VAL A 56 -1.67 -6.24 2.30
N ALA A 57 -2.80 -6.10 1.62
CA ALA A 57 -3.75 -7.19 1.41
C ALA A 57 -3.43 -7.91 0.09
N ILE A 58 -3.43 -9.25 0.16
CA ILE A 58 -3.05 -10.20 -0.91
C ILE A 58 -4.02 -11.38 -0.82
N GLY A 59 -5.03 -11.42 -1.69
CA GLY A 59 -6.08 -12.44 -1.62
C GLY A 59 -6.75 -12.46 -0.24
N SER A 60 -6.76 -13.63 0.42
CA SER A 60 -7.28 -13.77 1.80
C SER A 60 -6.30 -13.32 2.89
N LYS A 61 -5.13 -12.80 2.54
CA LYS A 61 -4.04 -12.55 3.49
C LYS A 61 -3.77 -11.06 3.68
N ILE A 62 -3.45 -10.68 4.91
CA ILE A 62 -3.02 -9.33 5.28
C ILE A 62 -1.61 -9.45 5.85
N LEU A 63 -0.65 -8.84 5.17
CA LEU A 63 0.73 -8.78 5.61
C LEU A 63 0.98 -7.44 6.32
N ALA A 64 1.68 -7.49 7.45
CA ALA A 64 2.21 -6.36 8.18
C ALA A 64 3.74 -6.39 8.12
N MET A 65 4.35 -5.33 7.60
CA MET A 65 5.80 -5.12 7.44
C MET A 65 6.19 -3.80 8.09
N PRO A 66 6.24 -3.72 9.44
CA PRO A 66 6.55 -2.48 10.15
C PRO A 66 7.94 -1.94 9.75
N PRO A 67 8.16 -0.62 9.88
CA PRO A 67 9.45 -0.02 9.54
C PRO A 67 10.54 -0.58 10.47
N MET A 68 11.80 -0.40 10.08
CA MET A 68 12.89 -0.60 11.01
C MET A 68 12.81 0.49 12.08
N GLU A 69 12.79 0.12 13.36
CA GLU A 69 12.99 1.11 14.41
C GLU A 69 14.43 1.64 14.28
N GLU A 70 14.59 2.95 14.09
CA GLU A 70 15.89 3.58 14.14
C GLU A 70 16.44 3.45 15.56
N LYS A 71 17.29 2.43 15.77
CA LYS A 71 18.15 2.26 16.95
C LYS A 71 17.48 2.56 18.29
N ARG A 72 16.65 1.64 18.79
CA ARG A 72 16.61 1.36 20.23
C ARG A 72 17.30 0.03 20.45
N ASP A 73 18.43 0.08 21.15
CA ASP A 73 19.28 -1.01 21.64
C ASP A 73 19.47 -2.26 20.75
N THR A 74 20.76 -2.55 20.51
CA THR A 74 21.36 -3.58 19.64
C THR A 74 20.93 -5.04 19.83
N ASP A 75 19.83 -5.35 20.51
CA ASP A 75 19.37 -6.73 20.79
C ASP A 75 17.94 -7.04 20.31
N HIS A 76 17.29 -6.12 19.62
CA HIS A 76 16.04 -6.45 18.93
C HIS A 76 16.33 -7.23 17.65
N LEU A 77 16.29 -8.56 17.78
CA LEU A 77 16.07 -9.52 16.70
C LEU A 77 15.34 -8.85 15.55
N ASP A 78 15.98 -8.74 14.40
CA ASP A 78 15.49 -8.05 13.21
C ASP A 78 14.07 -8.53 12.84
N VAL A 79 13.03 -7.91 13.41
CA VAL A 79 11.70 -8.52 13.46
C VAL A 79 11.13 -8.40 12.07
N GLY A 80 11.00 -9.52 11.37
CA GLY A 80 10.34 -9.56 10.07
C GLY A 80 8.88 -9.09 10.11
N GLY A 81 8.14 -9.39 9.05
CA GLY A 81 6.70 -9.16 9.03
C GLY A 81 5.90 -10.26 9.70
N ALA A 82 4.59 -10.06 9.68
CA ALA A 82 3.61 -11.10 10.00
C ALA A 82 2.50 -11.09 8.96
N CYS A 83 2.10 -12.27 8.51
CA CYS A 83 1.02 -12.47 7.55
C CYS A 83 -0.13 -13.17 8.24
N PHE A 84 -1.30 -12.56 8.20
CA PHE A 84 -2.54 -13.08 8.76
C PHE A 84 -3.45 -13.54 7.61
N ASP A 85 -3.85 -14.81 7.61
CA ASP A 85 -4.83 -15.34 6.65
C ASP A 85 -6.24 -15.22 7.24
N VAL A 86 -7.06 -14.33 6.67
CA VAL A 86 -8.44 -14.08 7.07
C VAL A 86 -9.32 -15.32 6.91
N ARG A 87 -9.01 -16.18 5.94
CA ARG A 87 -9.81 -17.38 5.66
C ARG A 87 -9.58 -18.48 6.70
N THR A 88 -8.37 -18.61 7.22
CA THR A 88 -8.01 -19.70 8.15
C THR A 88 -7.79 -19.23 9.58
N GLY A 89 -7.65 -17.92 9.81
CA GLY A 89 -7.25 -17.36 11.10
C GLY A 89 -5.78 -17.57 11.45
N CYS A 90 -4.97 -18.12 10.53
CA CYS A 90 -3.56 -18.43 10.80
C CYS A 90 -2.69 -17.18 10.71
N VAL A 91 -1.70 -17.10 11.61
CA VAL A 91 -0.62 -16.11 11.57
C VAL A 91 0.69 -16.83 11.25
N VAL A 92 1.46 -16.28 10.31
CA VAL A 92 2.82 -16.74 9.98
C VAL A 92 3.79 -15.57 9.98
N PHE A 93 5.02 -15.78 10.43
CA PHE A 93 6.07 -14.77 10.38
C PHE A 93 6.70 -14.72 8.99
N VAL A 94 6.98 -13.53 8.49
CA VAL A 94 7.55 -13.28 7.17
C VAL A 94 8.95 -12.70 7.34
N PRO A 95 9.96 -13.14 6.58
CA PRO A 95 11.29 -12.56 6.67
C PRO A 95 11.26 -11.05 6.38
N ARG A 96 12.21 -10.30 6.92
CA ARG A 96 12.40 -8.90 6.56
C ARG A 96 13.09 -8.79 5.21
N HIS A 97 12.68 -7.82 4.40
CA HIS A 97 13.43 -7.45 3.20
C HIS A 97 14.69 -6.66 3.62
N GLY A 98 15.68 -6.54 2.73
CA GLY A 98 16.85 -5.72 3.00
C GLY A 98 16.44 -4.27 3.32
N GLY A 99 17.17 -3.62 4.23
CA GLY A 99 16.88 -2.24 4.62
C GLY A 99 16.98 -1.28 3.43
N ASP A 100 16.02 -0.37 3.31
CA ASP A 100 16.16 0.87 2.55
C ASP A 100 16.36 1.98 3.57
N GLN A 101 17.43 2.79 3.40
CA GLN A 101 17.75 3.91 4.30
C GLN A 101 16.62 4.94 4.40
N HIS A 102 15.65 4.86 3.49
CA HIS A 102 14.54 5.81 3.34
C HIS A 102 13.16 5.25 3.75
N GLY A 103 13.11 4.08 4.39
CA GLY A 103 12.02 3.64 5.28
C GLY A 103 10.67 3.25 4.67
N ASP A 104 10.34 3.70 3.46
CA ASP A 104 8.98 3.58 2.91
C ASP A 104 8.95 2.85 1.54
N PRO A 105 9.22 1.53 1.49
CA PRO A 105 9.04 0.77 0.26
C PRO A 105 7.56 0.67 -0.12
N VAL A 106 7.31 0.54 -1.42
CA VAL A 106 5.99 0.20 -1.96
C VAL A 106 5.88 -1.32 -2.08
N TYR A 107 4.74 -1.87 -1.65
CA TYR A 107 4.43 -3.30 -1.79
C TYR A 107 3.36 -3.54 -2.85
N PHE A 108 3.63 -4.49 -3.75
CA PHE A 108 2.67 -4.94 -4.75
C PHE A 108 2.82 -6.43 -5.04
N GLN A 109 1.74 -7.05 -5.51
CA GLN A 109 1.69 -8.47 -5.80
C GLN A 109 1.57 -8.68 -7.31
N ILE A 110 2.32 -9.64 -7.85
CA ILE A 110 2.15 -10.14 -9.22
C ILE A 110 2.03 -11.66 -9.12
N GLY A 111 0.91 -12.22 -9.58
CA GLY A 111 0.60 -13.63 -9.39
C GLY A 111 0.74 -14.05 -7.92
N SER A 112 1.62 -15.02 -7.64
CA SER A 112 1.90 -15.52 -6.30
C SER A 112 3.17 -14.92 -5.67
N ARG A 113 3.63 -13.77 -6.14
CA ARG A 113 4.88 -13.12 -5.69
C ARG A 113 4.59 -11.75 -5.11
N LEU A 114 5.18 -11.46 -3.97
CA LEU A 114 5.17 -10.13 -3.37
C LEU A 114 6.46 -9.40 -3.72
N PHE A 115 6.35 -8.13 -4.07
CA PHE A 115 7.47 -7.27 -4.41
C PHE A 115 7.59 -6.13 -3.42
N THR A 116 8.81 -5.70 -3.16
CA THR A 116 9.14 -4.48 -2.44
C THR A 116 9.94 -3.57 -3.35
N LEU A 117 9.49 -2.33 -3.50
CA LEU A 117 10.17 -1.31 -4.29
C LEU A 117 10.52 -0.11 -3.41
N GLY A 118 11.80 -0.01 -3.06
CA GLY A 118 12.40 1.13 -2.38
C GLY A 118 13.23 2.02 -3.33
N CYS A 119 13.90 3.01 -2.75
CA CYS A 119 14.80 3.92 -3.47
C CYS A 119 16.12 3.25 -3.88
N SER A 120 16.55 2.28 -3.08
CA SER A 120 17.86 1.62 -3.19
C SER A 120 17.79 0.10 -3.33
N ARG A 121 16.58 -0.47 -3.25
CA ARG A 121 16.35 -1.92 -3.30
C ARG A 121 15.06 -2.24 -4.02
N PHE A 122 15.11 -3.31 -4.80
CA PHE A 122 13.95 -3.94 -5.40
C PHE A 122 14.06 -5.44 -5.17
N GLN A 123 13.09 -6.02 -4.48
CA GLN A 123 13.16 -7.42 -4.05
C GLN A 123 11.82 -8.11 -4.22
N LEU A 124 11.85 -9.45 -4.28
CA LEU A 124 10.66 -10.28 -4.32
C LEU A 124 10.67 -11.34 -3.23
N LEU A 125 9.47 -11.81 -2.88
CA LEU A 125 9.20 -12.93 -2.00
C LEU A 125 8.13 -13.83 -2.64
N ASP A 126 8.44 -15.11 -2.80
CA ASP A 126 7.45 -16.09 -3.27
C ASP A 126 6.44 -16.41 -2.16
N LEU A 127 5.15 -16.21 -2.43
CA LEU A 127 4.05 -16.48 -1.50
C LEU A 127 3.41 -17.87 -1.69
N LEU A 128 3.74 -18.61 -2.76
CA LEU A 128 3.25 -19.99 -2.96
C LEU A 128 3.47 -20.91 -1.73
N PRO A 129 4.57 -20.79 -0.97
CA PRO A 129 4.72 -21.52 0.28
C PRO A 129 3.66 -21.23 1.37
N LEU A 130 2.75 -20.28 1.17
CA LEU A 130 1.62 -19.98 2.07
C LEU A 130 0.41 -20.90 1.89
N ALA A 131 0.43 -21.80 0.90
CA ALA A 131 -0.52 -22.90 0.85
C ALA A 131 -0.19 -23.84 2.01
N LEU A 132 -0.82 -23.61 3.15
CA LEU A 132 -0.81 -24.48 4.34
C LEU A 132 -1.36 -25.89 4.07
N ASP A 133 -1.68 -26.22 2.81
CA ASP A 133 -1.99 -27.59 2.34
C ASP A 133 -0.75 -28.45 2.08
N GLY A 134 0.46 -27.92 2.31
CA GLY A 134 1.68 -28.72 2.25
C GLY A 134 1.71 -29.79 3.36
N ASP A 135 2.00 -31.04 2.98
CA ASP A 135 2.21 -32.17 3.90
C ASP A 135 3.09 -31.73 5.08
N PRO A 136 2.62 -31.81 6.34
CA PRO A 136 3.41 -31.45 7.51
C PRO A 136 4.71 -32.27 7.65
N ARG A 137 4.85 -33.38 6.91
CA ARG A 137 6.08 -34.21 6.86
C ARG A 137 7.12 -33.71 5.84
N SER A 138 6.77 -32.75 4.98
CA SER A 138 7.74 -32.07 4.13
C SER A 138 8.66 -31.19 4.98
N THR A 139 9.78 -31.76 5.45
CA THR A 139 10.83 -31.04 6.18
C THR A 139 11.59 -30.03 5.32
N ARG A 140 11.30 -29.94 4.01
CA ARG A 140 11.70 -28.77 3.22
C ARG A 140 10.81 -27.60 3.61
N ARG A 141 11.05 -27.05 4.80
CA ARG A 141 10.77 -25.64 5.06
C ARG A 141 11.60 -24.87 4.03
N GLN A 142 11.04 -24.59 2.86
CA GLN A 142 11.64 -23.60 1.98
C GLN A 142 11.72 -22.32 2.81
N GLN A 143 12.94 -21.98 3.21
CA GLN A 143 13.19 -20.82 4.03
C GLN A 143 12.79 -19.61 3.19
N TRP A 144 11.75 -18.91 3.61
CA TRP A 144 11.30 -17.70 2.95
C TRP A 144 12.45 -16.71 3.01
N SER A 145 12.87 -16.22 1.85
CA SER A 145 13.88 -15.20 1.75
C SER A 145 13.51 -14.23 0.64
N TRP A 146 13.82 -12.96 0.88
CA TRP A 146 13.72 -11.94 -0.13
C TRP A 146 14.84 -12.12 -1.14
N ARG A 147 14.50 -12.17 -2.42
CA ARG A 147 15.45 -12.26 -3.53
C ARG A 147 15.60 -10.89 -4.17
N ASP A 148 16.84 -10.49 -4.40
CA ASP A 148 17.13 -9.23 -5.07
C ASP A 148 16.76 -9.32 -6.56
N LEU A 149 16.19 -8.23 -7.05
CA LEU A 149 15.86 -8.01 -8.45
C LEU A 149 16.77 -6.94 -9.05
N PRO A 150 16.86 -6.86 -10.40
CA PRO A 150 17.57 -5.77 -11.06
C PRO A 150 17.07 -4.41 -10.60
N MET A 151 18.00 -3.51 -10.29
CA MET A 151 17.65 -2.19 -9.75
C MET A 151 16.79 -1.41 -10.75
N PRO A 152 15.79 -0.65 -10.29
CA PRO A 152 15.00 0.19 -11.16
C PRO A 152 15.86 1.26 -11.85
N PRO A 153 15.52 1.68 -13.08
CA PRO A 153 16.33 2.58 -13.89
C PRO A 153 16.16 4.08 -13.53
N PHE A 154 15.65 4.39 -12.35
CA PHE A 154 15.46 5.77 -11.86
C PHE A 154 16.49 6.13 -10.78
N LEU A 155 16.68 7.42 -10.54
CA LEU A 155 17.66 7.91 -9.58
C LEU A 155 17.30 7.48 -8.15
N HIS A 156 18.32 7.16 -7.33
CA HIS A 156 18.16 6.82 -5.91
C HIS A 156 17.47 7.93 -5.08
N SER A 157 17.44 9.16 -5.58
CA SER A 157 16.75 10.30 -4.96
C SER A 157 15.26 10.37 -5.29
N MET A 158 14.78 9.54 -6.22
CA MET A 158 13.37 9.43 -6.59
C MET A 158 12.69 8.29 -5.84
N ARG A 159 11.37 8.42 -5.67
CA ARG A 159 10.53 7.43 -4.96
C ARG A 159 9.40 6.97 -5.85
N ALA A 160 8.98 5.72 -5.66
CA ALA A 160 7.70 5.24 -6.17
C ALA A 160 6.58 5.99 -5.44
N LEU A 161 5.88 6.86 -6.16
CA LEU A 161 4.77 7.66 -5.65
C LEU A 161 3.45 6.94 -5.85
N SER A 162 3.33 6.18 -6.94
CA SER A 162 2.12 5.47 -7.31
C SER A 162 2.42 4.22 -8.11
N HIS A 163 1.47 3.28 -8.09
CA HIS A 163 1.59 2.06 -8.87
C HIS A 163 0.22 1.47 -9.24
N VAL A 164 0.15 0.75 -10.35
CA VAL A 164 -1.06 0.03 -10.79
C VAL A 164 -0.67 -1.22 -11.59
N LEU A 165 -1.38 -2.32 -11.34
CA LEU A 165 -1.23 -3.58 -12.10
C LEU A 165 -2.08 -3.54 -13.36
N LEU A 166 -1.52 -3.99 -14.49
CA LEU A 166 -2.26 -4.11 -15.75
C LEU A 166 -2.80 -5.54 -15.92
N PRO A 167 -4.09 -5.75 -16.24
CA PRO A 167 -4.66 -7.11 -16.33
C PRO A 167 -4.27 -7.86 -17.61
N GLN A 168 -4.06 -7.15 -18.72
CA GLN A 168 -3.72 -7.77 -20.01
C GLN A 168 -2.33 -8.43 -19.98
N GLU A 169 -1.57 -8.10 -18.95
CA GLU A 169 -0.24 -8.60 -18.68
C GLU A 169 -0.20 -8.80 -17.17
N ASP A 170 -0.75 -9.89 -16.62
CA ASP A 170 -0.75 -10.27 -15.18
C ASP A 170 0.65 -10.36 -14.53
N GLN A 171 1.65 -9.81 -15.23
CA GLN A 171 3.07 -9.76 -15.03
C GLN A 171 3.64 -8.33 -15.09
N THR A 172 2.81 -7.31 -15.36
CA THR A 172 3.26 -5.93 -15.55
C THR A 172 2.63 -4.96 -14.56
N ILE A 173 3.49 -4.16 -13.95
CA ILE A 173 3.12 -3.05 -13.10
C ILE A 173 3.60 -1.73 -13.72
N LEU A 174 2.76 -0.70 -13.64
CA LEU A 174 3.18 0.67 -13.89
C LEU A 174 3.54 1.33 -12.56
N VAL A 175 4.63 2.07 -12.56
CA VAL A 175 5.12 2.80 -11.38
C VAL A 175 5.35 4.25 -11.77
N GLY A 176 4.61 5.14 -11.13
CA GLY A 176 4.85 6.57 -11.16
C GLY A 176 5.94 6.92 -10.17
N VAL A 177 7.02 7.50 -10.66
CA VAL A 177 8.23 7.83 -9.90
C VAL A 177 8.47 9.32 -9.94
N GLY A 178 8.88 9.91 -8.84
CA GLY A 178 9.21 11.33 -8.80
C GLY A 178 9.90 11.75 -7.51
N PHE A 179 10.17 13.04 -7.42
CA PHE A 179 10.55 13.67 -6.14
C PHE A 179 9.31 13.96 -5.31
N LEU A 180 9.51 14.25 -4.02
CA LEU A 180 8.46 14.84 -3.19
C LEU A 180 8.04 16.24 -3.69
N SER A 181 8.86 16.88 -4.53
CA SER A 181 8.52 18.12 -5.23
C SER A 181 7.84 17.79 -6.58
N PRO A 182 6.69 18.40 -6.91
CA PRO A 182 5.85 18.03 -8.06
C PRO A 182 6.41 18.38 -9.45
N SER A 183 7.68 18.79 -9.57
CA SER A 183 8.25 19.33 -10.81
C SER A 183 8.84 18.29 -11.78
N SER A 184 9.01 17.03 -11.37
CA SER A 184 9.42 15.97 -12.31
C SER A 184 8.92 14.61 -11.87
N SER A 185 8.08 14.01 -12.70
CA SER A 185 7.63 12.64 -12.56
C SER A 185 7.83 11.89 -13.88
N SER A 186 8.19 10.62 -13.76
CA SER A 186 8.33 9.70 -14.88
C SER A 186 7.56 8.42 -14.56
N THR A 187 7.04 7.77 -15.59
CA THR A 187 6.33 6.51 -15.43
C THR A 187 7.15 5.40 -16.05
N TYR A 188 7.31 4.32 -15.30
CA TYR A 188 8.03 3.13 -15.72
C TYR A 188 7.08 1.93 -15.70
N SER A 189 7.28 1.00 -16.61
CA SER A 189 6.70 -0.34 -16.50
C SER A 189 7.77 -1.31 -16.03
N PHE A 190 7.39 -2.20 -15.12
CA PHE A 190 8.17 -3.38 -14.78
C PHE A 190 7.39 -4.62 -15.18
N ARG A 191 8.03 -5.51 -15.94
CA ARG A 191 7.48 -6.81 -16.32
C ARG A 191 8.34 -7.93 -15.77
N ILE A 192 7.70 -8.98 -15.24
CA ILE A 192 8.35 -10.24 -14.87
C ILE A 192 7.74 -11.40 -15.65
N ALA A 193 8.52 -12.02 -16.52
CA ALA A 193 8.08 -13.18 -17.30
C ALA A 193 8.00 -14.45 -16.45
N GLU A 194 7.33 -15.48 -16.98
CA GLU A 194 7.17 -16.78 -16.32
C GLU A 194 8.51 -17.48 -16.06
N ASP A 195 9.46 -17.34 -16.97
CA ASP A 195 10.83 -17.87 -16.86
C ASP A 195 11.68 -17.16 -15.78
N GLY A 196 11.13 -16.12 -15.14
CA GLY A 196 11.79 -15.32 -14.12
C GLY A 196 12.64 -14.18 -14.69
N SER A 197 12.72 -14.03 -16.02
CA SER A 197 13.32 -12.84 -16.63
C SER A 197 12.47 -11.61 -16.28
N SER A 198 13.13 -10.46 -16.12
CA SER A 198 12.42 -9.23 -15.76
C SER A 198 13.08 -8.02 -16.38
N ALA A 199 12.26 -7.02 -16.71
CA ALA A 199 12.71 -5.83 -17.40
C ALA A 199 11.94 -4.59 -16.95
N TRP A 200 12.68 -3.49 -16.84
CA TRP A 200 12.12 -2.16 -16.68
C TRP A 200 12.13 -1.42 -18.03
N LYS A 201 11.07 -0.66 -18.30
CA LYS A 201 10.98 0.25 -19.46
C LYS A 201 10.47 1.61 -18.98
N CYS A 202 11.10 2.68 -19.43
CA CYS A 202 10.57 4.04 -19.26
C CYS A 202 9.44 4.25 -20.28
N LEU A 203 8.27 4.65 -19.80
CA LEU A 203 7.12 4.99 -20.64
C LEU A 203 7.06 6.48 -20.98
N GLY A 204 7.63 7.34 -20.13
CA GLY A 204 7.76 8.75 -20.43
C GLY A 204 7.95 9.65 -19.21
N ASN A 205 8.17 10.94 -19.49
CA ASN A 205 8.37 12.00 -18.50
C ASN A 205 7.03 12.58 -18.02
N TRP A 206 6.16 11.70 -17.55
CA TRP A 206 4.86 12.03 -16.96
C TRP A 206 4.59 11.11 -15.78
N GLY A 207 3.83 11.56 -14.78
CA GLY A 207 3.43 10.75 -13.62
C GLY A 207 2.02 10.19 -13.75
N LEU A 208 1.71 9.13 -13.00
CA LEU A 208 0.34 8.64 -12.87
C LEU A 208 -0.52 9.69 -12.12
N PRO A 209 -1.82 9.81 -12.42
CA PRO A 209 -2.68 10.88 -11.87
C PRO A 209 -3.07 10.70 -10.39
N PHE A 210 -2.64 9.61 -9.76
CA PHE A 210 -2.95 9.23 -8.39
C PHE A 210 -1.68 8.99 -7.57
N HIS A 211 -1.85 8.91 -6.25
CA HIS A 211 -0.81 8.55 -5.28
C HIS A 211 -1.14 7.24 -4.59
N GLY A 212 -0.11 6.44 -4.32
CA GLY A 212 -0.27 5.09 -3.77
C GLY A 212 -0.77 4.09 -4.81
N ARG A 213 -1.57 3.13 -4.38
CA ARG A 213 -2.10 2.07 -5.25
C ARG A 213 -3.27 2.59 -6.07
N GLY A 214 -3.19 2.43 -7.39
CA GLY A 214 -4.31 2.50 -8.31
C GLY A 214 -4.79 1.12 -8.72
N TYR A 215 -5.93 1.09 -9.40
CA TYR A 215 -6.59 -0.11 -9.89
C TYR A 215 -6.88 0.05 -11.36
N PHE A 216 -6.69 -0.98 -12.16
CA PHE A 216 -7.13 -0.96 -13.55
C PHE A 216 -8.53 -1.57 -13.63
N ASP A 217 -9.47 -0.84 -14.26
CA ASP A 217 -10.79 -1.34 -14.59
C ASP A 217 -10.83 -1.79 -16.06
N PRO A 218 -10.95 -3.11 -16.33
CA PRO A 218 -11.01 -3.63 -17.70
C PRO A 218 -12.24 -3.18 -18.49
N LYS A 219 -13.37 -2.91 -17.83
CA LYS A 219 -14.60 -2.46 -18.49
C LYS A 219 -14.49 -1.02 -18.96
N LEU A 220 -13.81 -0.18 -18.17
CA LEU A 220 -13.56 1.22 -18.51
C LEU A 220 -12.27 1.42 -19.33
N ASN A 221 -11.44 0.38 -19.42
CA ASN A 221 -10.08 0.44 -19.97
C ASN A 221 -9.28 1.62 -19.39
N ALA A 222 -9.36 1.79 -18.07
CA ALA A 222 -8.83 2.95 -17.37
C ALA A 222 -8.20 2.57 -16.03
N MET A 223 -7.13 3.28 -15.68
CA MET A 223 -6.53 3.26 -14.35
C MET A 223 -7.33 4.21 -13.46
N ILE A 224 -7.66 3.78 -12.25
CA ILE A 224 -8.43 4.52 -11.26
C ILE A 224 -7.59 4.65 -10.00
N GLY A 225 -7.56 5.82 -9.39
CA GLY A 225 -6.87 5.99 -8.12
C GLY A 225 -7.24 7.29 -7.41
N LEU A 226 -6.63 7.49 -6.24
CA LEU A 226 -6.84 8.67 -5.41
C LEU A 226 -5.74 9.72 -5.68
N SER A 227 -6.11 10.90 -6.14
CA SER A 227 -5.17 12.01 -6.36
C SER A 227 -4.70 12.65 -5.05
N MET A 228 -3.61 13.43 -5.12
CA MET A 228 -3.06 14.16 -3.96
C MET A 228 -4.03 15.17 -3.33
N ASP A 229 -5.04 15.61 -4.06
CA ASP A 229 -6.06 16.50 -3.52
C ASP A 229 -7.26 15.76 -2.90
N GLY A 230 -7.29 14.43 -2.98
CA GLY A 230 -8.32 13.59 -2.38
C GLY A 230 -9.49 13.26 -3.30
N ARG A 231 -9.38 13.53 -4.60
CA ARG A 231 -10.38 13.16 -5.59
C ARG A 231 -10.10 11.77 -6.15
N ILE A 232 -11.15 11.06 -6.52
CA ILE A 232 -10.98 9.89 -7.40
C ILE A 232 -10.64 10.42 -8.79
N CYS A 233 -9.64 9.84 -9.43
CA CYS A 233 -9.27 10.15 -10.80
C CYS A 233 -9.22 8.88 -11.63
N SER A 234 -9.46 9.03 -12.93
CA SER A 234 -9.33 7.96 -13.92
C SER A 234 -8.47 8.43 -15.08
N GLY A 235 -7.53 7.60 -15.53
CA GLY A 235 -6.69 7.86 -16.70
C GLY A 235 -6.70 6.68 -17.67
N GLN A 236 -7.02 6.92 -18.94
CA GLN A 236 -6.88 5.89 -19.97
C GLN A 236 -5.43 5.83 -20.43
N LEU A 237 -4.82 4.65 -20.34
CA LEU A 237 -3.49 4.44 -20.90
C LEU A 237 -3.63 4.22 -22.41
N VAL A 238 -3.21 5.22 -23.20
CA VAL A 238 -3.11 5.11 -24.65
C VAL A 238 -1.62 5.12 -24.99
N SER A 239 -1.03 3.94 -25.16
CA SER A 239 0.41 3.77 -25.50
C SER A 239 1.39 4.43 -24.49
N ASP A 240 2.59 4.81 -24.96
CA ASP A 240 3.64 5.49 -24.19
C ASP A 240 3.34 7.00 -23.94
N HIS A 241 2.08 7.42 -24.02
CA HIS A 241 1.66 8.81 -23.82
C HIS A 241 1.08 9.07 -22.43
N CYS A 242 1.15 10.33 -22.00
CA CYS A 242 0.50 10.78 -20.77
C CYS A 242 -1.01 10.50 -20.85
N PRO A 243 -1.62 9.87 -19.83
CA PRO A 243 -3.03 9.51 -19.87
C PRO A 243 -3.92 10.76 -19.90
N ASP A 244 -5.06 10.68 -20.60
CA ASP A 244 -6.14 11.66 -20.46
C ASP A 244 -6.85 11.46 -19.11
N VAL A 245 -6.76 12.44 -18.22
CA VAL A 245 -7.16 12.31 -16.81
C VAL A 245 -8.51 12.98 -16.57
N LYS A 246 -9.45 12.24 -15.99
CA LYS A 246 -10.72 12.76 -15.49
C LYS A 246 -10.76 12.68 -13.97
N TYR A 247 -11.38 13.66 -13.33
CA TYR A 247 -11.53 13.73 -11.88
C TYR A 247 -13.00 13.66 -11.50
N CYS A 248 -13.30 12.86 -10.48
CA CYS A 248 -14.58 12.92 -9.78
C CYS A 248 -14.72 14.27 -9.06
N ARG A 249 -15.96 14.78 -8.99
CA ARG A 249 -16.26 16.06 -8.33
C ARG A 249 -16.11 15.98 -6.81
N GLU A 250 -16.30 14.78 -6.25
CA GLU A 250 -16.25 14.54 -4.81
C GLU A 250 -14.81 14.47 -4.30
N ASN A 251 -14.60 15.05 -3.12
CA ASN A 251 -13.34 15.03 -2.41
C ASN A 251 -13.48 14.15 -1.16
N LEU A 252 -12.69 13.08 -1.11
CA LEU A 252 -12.67 12.12 0.00
C LEU A 252 -11.84 12.61 1.19
N PHE A 253 -10.99 13.63 1.00
CA PHE A 253 -10.27 14.22 2.11
C PHE A 253 -11.16 15.14 2.93
N SER A 254 -11.00 14.99 4.25
CA SER A 254 -11.60 15.90 5.20
C SER A 254 -11.09 17.33 4.97
N ARG A 255 -12.02 18.29 4.98
CA ARG A 255 -11.67 19.72 5.00
C ARG A 255 -10.89 20.09 6.26
N ASP A 256 -11.13 19.39 7.38
CA ASP A 256 -10.37 19.52 8.62
C ASP A 256 -8.94 18.97 8.43
N ALA A 257 -7.96 19.87 8.46
CA ALA A 257 -6.53 19.55 8.30
C ALA A 257 -6.04 18.50 9.30
N ARG A 258 -6.59 18.49 10.53
CA ARG A 258 -6.22 17.49 11.55
C ARG A 258 -6.59 16.07 11.14
N ARG A 259 -7.56 15.91 10.25
CA ARG A 259 -8.07 14.62 9.76
C ARG A 259 -7.49 14.20 8.40
N ARG A 260 -6.68 15.04 7.75
CA ARG A 260 -6.03 14.70 6.48
C ARG A 260 -5.00 13.59 6.66
N HIS A 261 -4.79 12.79 5.62
CA HIS A 261 -3.73 11.79 5.59
C HIS A 261 -2.37 12.52 5.56
N PRO A 262 -1.40 12.16 6.42
CA PRO A 262 -0.14 12.93 6.55
C PRO A 262 0.78 12.88 5.31
N ARG A 263 0.49 12.06 4.30
CA ARG A 263 1.22 12.07 3.01
C ARG A 263 1.04 13.38 2.20
N LEU A 264 0.21 14.32 2.67
CA LEU A 264 -0.05 15.58 1.98
C LEU A 264 0.85 16.76 2.39
N HIS A 265 1.69 16.60 3.42
CA HIS A 265 2.67 17.63 3.73
C HIS A 265 4.03 17.20 3.18
N GLY A 266 4.34 17.62 1.96
CA GLY A 266 5.72 17.95 1.62
C GLY A 266 6.14 19.04 2.59
N THR A 267 6.96 18.67 3.59
CA THR A 267 7.60 19.53 4.60
C THR A 267 7.18 21.00 4.53
N GLU A 268 6.02 21.32 5.13
CA GLU A 268 5.74 22.70 5.51
C GLU A 268 6.65 22.97 6.71
N LYS A 269 7.86 23.46 6.42
CA LYS A 269 8.73 24.05 7.43
C LYS A 269 7.88 25.09 8.16
N GLN A 270 7.51 24.80 9.40
CA GLN A 270 7.18 25.85 10.34
C GLN A 270 8.43 26.72 10.50
N ILE A 271 8.49 27.79 9.72
CA ILE A 271 9.30 28.95 10.06
C ILE A 271 8.56 29.58 11.23
N LEU A 272 9.00 29.27 12.45
CA LEU A 272 8.61 30.04 13.63
C LEU A 272 9.22 31.45 13.48
N PRO A 273 8.45 32.52 13.74
CA PRO A 273 8.93 33.88 13.60
C PRO A 273 9.72 34.34 14.83
N GLY A 274 10.82 35.07 14.58
CA GLY A 274 11.47 35.98 15.54
C GLY A 274 12.54 35.36 16.41
#